data_AF-K1RKL5-F1
#
_entry.id   AF-K1RKL5-F1
#
_cell.length_a   1.000
_cell.length_b   1.000
_cell.length_c   1.000
_cell.angle_alpha   90.00
_cell.angle_beta   90.00
_cell.angle_gamma   90.00
#
_symmetry.space_group_name_H-M   'P 1'
#
loop_
_entity.id
_entity.type
_entity.pdbx_description
1 polymer ?
#
loop_
_entity_poly.entity_id
_entity_poly.type
_entity_poly.pdbx_seq_one_letter_code
_entity_poly.pdbx_strand_id
1 'polypeptide(L)' 'QQVTYSYKVLDLVSSRQPAKNVPLYCLDITPQEELAKLNVPRETIFVFRDRGTGRPTKKERRELDSLMDGICYDD' A
#
# COMPACT_ATOMS: atom_id res chain seq x y z
N GLN A 1 13.93 4.20 -1.72
CA GLN A 1 15.06 4.42 -2.64
C GLN A 1 14.51 4.93 -3.96
N GLN A 2 15.22 5.83 -4.64
CA GLN A 2 14.79 6.29 -5.98
C GLN A 2 15.03 5.17 -6.99
N VAL A 3 14.05 4.94 -7.86
CA VAL A 3 14.09 3.93 -8.93
C VAL A 3 14.23 4.66 -10.24
N THR A 4 15.26 4.31 -11.02
CA THR A 4 15.47 4.88 -12.35
C THR A 4 15.02 3.88 -13.40
N TYR A 5 14.03 4.27 -14.20
CA TYR A 5 13.55 3.46 -15.32
C TYR A 5 14.29 3.80 -16.60
N SER A 6 14.66 2.77 -17.35
CA SER A 6 15.38 2.92 -18.62
C SER A 6 14.58 2.24 -19.72
N TYR A 7 14.38 2.96 -20.82
CA TYR A 7 13.58 2.48 -21.94
C TYR A 7 14.32 2.67 -23.25
N LYS A 8 14.09 1.75 -24.19
CA LYS A 8 14.56 1.86 -25.56
C LYS A 8 13.40 2.28 -26.46
N VAL A 9 13.55 3.41 -27.14
CA VAL A 9 12.59 3.91 -28.13
C VAL A 9 12.73 3.09 -29.41
N LEU A 10 11.63 2.51 -29.87
CA LEU A 10 11.55 1.72 -31.10
C LEU A 10 11.04 2.56 -32.27
N ASP A 11 9.98 3.33 -32.05
CA ASP A 11 9.34 4.14 -33.09
C ASP A 11 8.74 5.43 -32.51
N LEU A 12 8.57 6.42 -33.37
CA LEU A 12 8.04 7.73 -33.00
C LEU A 12 6.51 7.71 -32.98
N VAL A 13 5.94 8.40 -31.98
CA VAL A 13 4.50 8.45 -31.76
C VAL A 13 3.98 9.83 -32.16
N SER A 14 2.95 9.88 -33.02
CA SER A 14 2.33 11.13 -33.45
C SER A 14 1.33 11.72 -32.44
N SER A 15 0.71 10.87 -31.61
CA SER A 15 -0.29 11.26 -30.61
C SER A 15 -0.33 10.28 -29.44
N ARG A 16 -0.85 10.70 -28.27
CA ARG A 16 -0.90 9.85 -27.06
C ARG A 16 -1.60 8.52 -27.33
N GLN A 17 -0.91 7.42 -27.11
CA GLN A 17 -1.41 6.06 -27.35
C GLN A 17 -2.03 5.42 -26.09
N PRO A 18 -2.98 4.49 -26.25
CA PRO A 18 -3.50 3.69 -25.14
C PRO A 18 -2.43 2.73 -24.60
N ALA A 19 -2.56 2.36 -23.31
CA ALA A 19 -1.56 1.54 -22.60
C ALA A 19 -1.21 0.22 -23.30
N LYS A 20 -2.19 -0.39 -23.99
CA LYS A 20 -1.99 -1.65 -24.73
C LYS A 20 -0.98 -1.53 -25.88
N ASN A 21 -0.85 -0.35 -26.48
CA ASN A 21 0.00 -0.13 -27.65
C ASN A 21 1.42 0.32 -27.28
N VAL A 22 1.65 0.68 -26.00
CA VAL A 22 2.95 1.17 -25.51
C VAL A 22 4.12 0.20 -25.84
N PRO A 23 3.97 -1.14 -25.72
CA PRO A 23 5.06 -2.07 -26.03
C PRO A 23 5.54 -2.02 -27.48
N LEU A 24 4.74 -1.48 -28.41
CA LEU A 24 5.12 -1.37 -29.82
C LEU A 24 6.12 -0.24 -30.07
N TYR A 25 6.08 0.81 -29.24
CA TYR A 25 6.88 2.02 -29.43
C TYR A 25 8.06 2.10 -28.46
N CYS A 26 7.96 1.42 -27.33
CA CYS A 26 8.89 1.54 -26.22
C CYS A 26 9.12 0.17 -25.59
N LEU A 27 10.38 -0.27 -25.56
CA LEU A 27 10.78 -1.50 -24.90
C LEU A 27 11.38 -1.16 -23.53
N ASP A 28 10.86 -1.79 -22.48
CA ASP A 28 11.38 -1.66 -21.12
C ASP A 28 12.67 -2.46 -20.99
N ILE A 29 13.77 -1.75 -20.73
CA ILE A 29 15.11 -2.32 -20.49
C ILE A 29 15.54 -2.05 -19.05
N THR A 30 14.60 -1.72 -18.15
CA THR A 30 14.91 -1.42 -16.76
C THR A 30 15.62 -2.62 -16.13
N PRO A 31 16.83 -2.44 -15.59
CA PRO A 31 17.58 -3.56 -15.03
C PRO A 31 16.86 -4.11 -13.80
N GLN A 32 16.96 -5.44 -13.63
CA GLN A 32 16.28 -6.16 -12.54
C GLN A 32 16.65 -5.63 -11.15
N GLU A 33 17.86 -5.08 -11.01
CA GLU A 33 18.34 -4.45 -9.76
C GLU A 33 17.49 -3.24 -9.36
N GLU A 34 17.09 -2.40 -10.32
CA GLU A 34 16.23 -1.24 -10.06
C GLU A 34 14.80 -1.68 -9.71
N LEU A 35 14.30 -2.73 -10.37
CA LEU A 35 13.01 -3.32 -10.04
C LEU A 35 13.00 -3.95 -8.64
N ALA A 36 14.12 -4.56 -8.23
CA ALA A 36 14.27 -5.14 -6.90
C ALA A 36 14.19 -4.09 -5.78
N LYS A 37 14.61 -2.84 -6.03
CA LYS A 37 14.43 -1.74 -5.06
C LYS A 37 12.96 -1.43 -4.76
N LEU A 38 12.05 -1.72 -5.68
CA LEU A 38 10.61 -1.55 -5.49
C LEU A 38 10.02 -2.64 -4.59
N ASN A 39 10.57 -3.85 -4.70
CA ASN A 39 10.16 -5.04 -3.96
C ASN A 39 10.79 -5.14 -2.57
N VAL A 40 11.60 -4.15 -2.16
CA VAL A 40 12.05 -4.08 -0.76
C VAL A 40 10.80 -4.13 0.10
N PRO A 41 10.65 -5.17 0.94
CA PRO A 41 9.53 -5.21 1.86
C PRO A 41 9.65 -3.92 2.66
N ARG A 42 8.70 -3.02 2.43
CA ARG A 42 8.34 -2.09 3.47
C ARG A 42 7.81 -3.03 4.53
N GLU A 43 8.70 -3.46 5.42
CA GLU A 43 8.36 -3.78 6.79
C GLU A 43 7.76 -2.49 7.34
N THR A 44 6.55 -2.16 6.87
CA THR A 44 5.55 -1.54 7.70
C THR A 44 5.43 -2.54 8.82
N ILE A 45 6.26 -2.33 9.84
CA ILE A 45 5.99 -2.80 11.17
C ILE A 45 4.60 -2.21 11.42
N PHE A 46 3.57 -3.00 11.10
CA PHE A 46 2.27 -2.81 11.69
C PHE A 46 2.57 -3.06 13.15
N VAL A 47 2.92 -1.98 13.87
CA VAL A 47 3.06 -2.01 15.32
C VAL A 47 1.65 -2.28 15.80
N PHE A 48 1.29 -3.56 15.85
CA PHE A 48 0.20 -4.00 16.68
C PHE A 48 0.62 -3.64 18.09
N ARG A 49 -0.04 -2.65 18.67
CA ARG A 49 0.06 -2.44 20.11
C ARG A 49 -0.50 -3.70 20.77
N ASP A 50 0.16 -4.19 21.81
CA ASP A 50 -0.48 -5.16 22.69
C ASP A 50 -1.74 -4.52 23.29
N ARG A 51 -2.86 -5.21 23.12
CA ARG A 51 -4.15 -4.79 23.70
C ARG A 51 -3.97 -4.59 25.20
N GLY A 52 -4.22 -3.37 25.68
CA GLY A 52 -4.13 -3.02 27.11
C GLY A 52 -3.04 -2.02 27.51
N THR A 53 -2.18 -1.56 26.59
CA THR A 53 -1.07 -0.64 26.89
C THR A 53 -1.43 0.86 26.87
N GLY A 54 -2.72 1.22 26.79
CA GLY A 54 -3.17 2.63 26.83
C GLY A 54 -4.53 2.88 26.17
N ARG A 55 -4.79 4.13 25.74
CA ARG A 55 -6.10 4.62 25.22
C ARG A 55 -6.76 3.60 24.26
N PRO A 56 -7.97 3.10 24.56
CA PRO A 56 -8.67 2.12 23.73
C PRO A 56 -8.85 2.61 22.29
N THR A 57 -8.77 1.69 21.34
CA THR A 57 -9.19 1.99 19.97
C THR A 57 -10.69 2.27 19.93
N LYS A 58 -11.17 2.96 18.88
CA LYS A 58 -12.59 3.32 18.75
C LYS A 58 -13.51 2.09 18.75
N LYS A 59 -13.03 0.95 18.25
CA LYS A 59 -13.75 -0.32 18.28
C LYS A 59 -13.88 -0.85 19.71
N GLU A 60 -12.76 -0.94 20.43
CA GLU A 60 -12.70 -1.40 21.83
C GLU A 60 -13.52 -0.50 22.76
N ARG A 61 -13.53 0.82 22.53
CA ARG A 61 -14.40 1.75 23.28
C ARG A 61 -15.88 1.46 23.04
N ARG A 62 -16.30 1.25 21.79
CA ARG A 62 -17.72 0.95 21.47
C ARG A 62 -18.16 -0.37 22.08
N GLU A 63 -17.29 -1.38 22.04
CA GLU A 63 -17.56 -2.68 22.67
C GLU A 63 -17.68 -2.55 24.20
N LEU A 64 -16.83 -1.73 24.84
CA LEU A 64 -16.94 -1.40 26.27
C LEU A 64 -18.21 -0.61 26.59
N ASP A 65 -18.55 0.41 25.79
CA ASP A 65 -19.75 1.22 25.98
C ASP A 65 -21.01 0.34 25.87
N SER A 66 -21.07 -0.57 24.88
CA SER A 66 -22.18 -1.52 24.72
C SER A 66 -22.26 -2.55 25.85
N LEU A 67 -21.12 -3.00 26.38
CA LEU A 67 -21.09 -3.91 27.53
C LEU A 67 -21.58 -3.21 28.80
N MET A 68 -21.18 -1.95 29.01
CA MET A 68 -21.59 -1.19 30.19
C MET A 68 -23.08 -0.83 30.20
N ASP A 69 -23.65 -0.59 29.02
CA ASP A 69 -25.10 -0.37 28.85
C ASP A 69 -25.92 -1.61 29.22
N GLY A 70 -25.40 -2.82 28.93
CA GLY A 70 -26.04 -4.09 29.29
C GLY A 70 -25.93 -4.47 30.78
N ILE A 71 -24.93 -3.96 31.50
CA ILE A 71 -24.73 -4.24 32.94
C ILE A 71 -25.61 -3.32 33.82
N CYS A 72 -26.15 -2.23 33.27
CA CYS A 72 -26.93 -1.22 34.00
C CYS A 72 -28.44 -1.53 34.15
N TYR A 73 -28.90 -2.74 33.77
CA TYR A 73 -30.32 -3.14 33.80
C TYR A 73 -30.58 -4.41 34.62
N ASP A 74 -29.94 -4.56 35.77
CA ASP A 74 -30.27 -5.60 36.77
C ASP A 74 -30.59 -5.01 38.17
N ASP A 75 -31.21 -3.82 38.20
CA ASP A 75 -32.00 -3.31 39.35
C ASP A 75 -33.32 -2.66 38.86
#